data_AF-A0A443I257-F1
#
_entry.id   AF-A0A443I257-F1
#
_cell.length_a   1.000
_cell.length_b   1.000
_cell.length_c   1.000
_cell.angle_alpha   90.00
_cell.angle_beta   90.00
_cell.angle_gamma   90.00
#
_symmetry.space_group_name_H-M   'P 1'
#
loop_
_entity.id
_entity.type
_entity.pdbx_description
1 polymer ?
#
loop_
_entity_poly.entity_id
_entity_poly.type
_entity_poly.pdbx_seq_one_letter_code
_entity_poly.pdbx_strand_id
1 'polypeptide(L)'
;MQLKYVLPAALLSTFSAATPLRTSEIWKVTKFEIGCSPGGCEYNFNVFGAGTRNTPGFNTTCEGSDVAGGYQACKDPNISANLVPETYPRWNIQVQHEWTNDQGRFYAQGTKNITDEPTSFMIPVTQFEGVA
;
A
#
# COMPACT_ATOMS: atom_id res chain seq x y z
N MET A 1 58.51 1.79 25.84
CA MET A 1 58.18 0.94 24.69
C MET A 1 56.66 0.86 24.56
N GLN A 2 56.14 1.43 23.46
CA GLN A 2 54.90 1.15 22.73
C GLN A 2 53.55 1.14 23.48
N LEU A 3 52.85 2.27 23.30
CA LEU A 3 51.44 2.57 23.55
C LEU A 3 50.57 1.83 22.51
N LYS A 4 49.71 0.90 22.95
CA LYS A 4 48.78 0.18 22.07
C LYS A 4 47.46 0.94 21.98
N TYR A 5 47.28 1.69 20.89
CA TYR A 5 46.00 2.27 20.50
C TYR A 5 45.10 1.18 19.91
N VAL A 6 43.94 0.97 20.52
CA VAL A 6 42.86 0.16 19.94
C VAL A 6 41.98 1.11 19.13
N LEU A 7 42.00 0.96 17.81
CA LEU A 7 41.14 1.70 16.88
C LEU A 7 39.70 1.20 16.98
N PRO A 8 38.69 2.07 17.14
CA PRO A 8 37.29 1.67 17.02
C PRO A 8 36.94 1.48 15.54
N ALA A 9 36.58 0.26 15.17
CA ALA A 9 36.00 -0.02 13.86
C ALA A 9 34.56 0.52 13.82
N ALA A 10 34.37 1.70 13.24
CA ALA A 10 33.04 2.23 12.95
C ALA A 10 32.46 1.50 11.73
N LEU A 11 31.49 0.62 11.97
CA LEU A 11 30.64 0.02 10.93
C LEU A 11 29.76 1.13 10.33
N LEU A 12 30.13 1.61 9.15
CA LEU A 12 29.30 2.53 8.35
C LEU A 12 28.16 1.72 7.72
N SER A 13 27.01 1.66 8.39
CA SER A 13 25.77 1.19 7.79
C SER A 13 25.36 2.17 6.70
N THR A 14 25.46 1.77 5.43
CA THR A 14 24.91 2.54 4.31
C THR A 14 23.38 2.44 4.37
N PHE A 15 22.73 3.49 4.87
CA PHE A 15 21.28 3.63 4.76
C PHE A 15 20.96 4.09 3.33
N SER A 16 20.45 3.18 2.49
CA SER A 16 19.84 3.57 1.21
C SER A 16 18.52 4.28 1.52
N ALA A 17 18.51 5.60 1.36
CA ALA A 17 17.28 6.37 1.46
C ALA A 17 16.37 6.05 0.26
N ALA A 18 15.16 5.56 0.51
CA ALA A 18 14.16 5.37 -0.53
C ALA A 18 13.69 6.75 -1.04
N THR A 19 13.98 7.07 -2.29
CA THR A 19 13.47 8.28 -2.94
C THR A 19 12.05 7.99 -3.45
N PRO A 20 11.02 8.77 -3.07
CA PRO A 20 9.68 8.57 -3.59
C PRO A 20 9.67 8.85 -5.09
N LEU A 21 9.52 7.80 -5.90
CA LEU A 21 9.33 7.96 -7.35
C LEU A 21 7.89 8.39 -7.61
N ARG A 22 7.72 9.50 -8.33
CA ARG A 22 6.40 9.87 -8.86
C ARG A 22 6.03 8.90 -9.97
N THR A 23 4.99 8.11 -9.74
CA THR A 23 4.42 7.18 -10.72
C THR A 23 3.10 7.74 -11.26
N SER A 24 2.80 7.48 -12.53
CA SER A 24 1.48 7.74 -13.13
C SER A 24 0.58 6.51 -13.08
N GLU A 25 0.94 5.52 -12.27
CA GLU A 25 0.17 4.29 -12.09
C GLU A 25 -1.17 4.59 -11.42
N ILE A 26 -2.23 3.98 -11.96
CA ILE A 26 -3.59 4.12 -11.49
C ILE A 26 -4.17 2.72 -11.35
N TRP A 27 -4.76 2.45 -10.18
CA TRP A 27 -5.50 1.22 -9.94
C TRP A 27 -6.99 1.45 -10.06
N LYS A 28 -7.67 0.49 -10.68
CA LYS A 28 -9.11 0.54 -10.91
C LYS A 28 -9.82 -0.28 -9.84
N VAL A 29 -10.70 0.39 -9.10
CA VAL A 29 -11.62 -0.24 -8.15
C VAL A 29 -12.98 -0.43 -8.81
N THR A 30 -13.59 -1.59 -8.59
CA THR A 30 -14.94 -1.92 -9.05
C THR A 30 -15.70 -2.72 -8.01
N LYS A 31 -17.03 -2.72 -8.10
CA LYS A 31 -17.92 -3.38 -7.14
C LYS A 31 -17.62 -2.97 -5.70
N PHE A 32 -17.38 -1.67 -5.49
CA PHE A 32 -17.17 -1.14 -4.16
C PHE A 32 -18.48 -1.15 -3.39
N GLU A 33 -18.46 -1.81 -2.23
CA GLU A 33 -19.55 -1.89 -1.28
C GLU A 33 -19.01 -1.55 0.10
N ILE A 34 -19.79 -0.78 0.86
CA ILE A 34 -19.49 -0.42 2.24
C ILE A 34 -20.75 -0.49 3.09
N GLY A 35 -20.62 -1.06 4.28
CA GLY A 35 -21.68 -1.08 5.29
C GLY A 35 -21.15 -0.58 6.62
N CYS A 36 -21.75 0.47 7.18
CA CYS A 36 -21.34 1.04 8.46
C CYS A 36 -22.45 0.87 9.52
N SER A 37 -22.02 0.55 10.73
CA SER A 37 -22.85 0.47 11.94
C SER A 37 -22.15 1.22 13.09
N PRO A 38 -22.78 1.40 14.26
CA PRO A 38 -22.09 1.94 15.43
C PRO A 38 -20.84 1.14 15.86
N GLY A 39 -20.71 -0.12 15.41
CA GLY A 39 -19.56 -0.96 15.70
C GLY A 39 -18.38 -0.82 14.73
N GLY A 40 -18.53 -0.09 13.62
CA GLY A 40 -17.51 0.05 12.57
C GLY A 40 -18.09 -0.06 11.16
N CYS A 41 -17.21 0.08 10.17
CA CYS A 41 -17.48 -0.07 8.75
C CYS A 41 -16.80 -1.32 8.19
N GLU A 42 -17.51 -2.06 7.35
CA GLU A 42 -16.98 -3.16 6.55
C GLU A 42 -16.96 -2.75 5.08
N TYR A 43 -15.95 -3.23 4.34
CA TYR A 43 -15.81 -2.95 2.91
C TYR A 43 -15.56 -4.23 2.10
N ASN A 44 -16.02 -4.21 0.85
CA ASN A 44 -15.72 -5.21 -0.17
C ASN A 44 -15.50 -4.51 -1.52
N PHE A 45 -14.43 -4.85 -2.23
CA PHE A 45 -14.23 -4.38 -3.60
C PHE A 45 -13.25 -5.26 -4.39
N ASN A 46 -13.32 -5.15 -5.72
CA ASN A 46 -12.26 -5.64 -6.60
C ASN A 46 -11.29 -4.52 -6.96
N VAL A 47 -10.01 -4.83 -7.04
CA VAL A 47 -8.97 -3.90 -7.46
C VAL A 47 -8.07 -4.52 -8.53
N PHE A 48 -7.78 -3.72 -9.56
CA PHE A 48 -6.94 -4.09 -10.68
C PHE A 48 -5.82 -3.07 -10.89
N GLY A 49 -4.59 -3.56 -10.99
CA GLY A 49 -3.41 -2.81 -11.42
C GLY A 49 -2.79 -3.46 -12.65
N ALA A 50 -2.61 -2.68 -13.72
CA ALA A 50 -1.98 -3.17 -14.93
C ALA A 50 -0.48 -3.40 -14.71
N GLY A 51 0.01 -4.59 -15.05
CA GLY A 51 1.43 -4.90 -14.97
C GLY A 51 2.27 -4.07 -15.93
N THR A 52 3.47 -3.73 -15.51
CA THR A 52 4.50 -3.08 -16.35
C THR A 52 5.70 -4.00 -16.47
N ARG A 53 6.78 -3.51 -17.11
CA ARG A 53 8.04 -4.26 -17.18
C ARG A 53 8.63 -4.57 -15.78
N ASN A 54 8.44 -3.68 -14.80
CA ASN A 54 9.12 -3.75 -13.51
C ASN A 54 8.16 -4.00 -12.32
N THR A 55 6.85 -3.87 -12.55
CA THR A 55 5.80 -4.05 -11.54
C THR A 55 4.85 -5.15 -12.03
N PRO A 56 4.66 -6.24 -11.27
CA PRO A 56 3.69 -7.27 -11.65
C PRO A 56 2.27 -6.68 -11.65
N GLY A 57 1.43 -7.16 -12.57
CA GLY A 57 0.02 -6.81 -12.56
C GLY A 57 -0.73 -7.63 -11.53
N PHE A 58 -1.85 -7.11 -11.04
CA PHE A 58 -2.71 -7.80 -10.10
C PHE A 58 -4.19 -7.57 -10.42
N ASN A 59 -5.02 -8.54 -10.06
CA ASN A 59 -6.48 -8.45 -10.11
C ASN A 59 -7.04 -9.29 -8.97
N THR A 60 -7.56 -8.63 -7.94
CA THR A 60 -7.94 -9.31 -6.71
C THR A 60 -9.17 -8.68 -6.04
N THR A 61 -9.73 -9.38 -5.06
CA THR A 61 -10.80 -8.91 -4.20
C THR A 61 -10.24 -8.60 -2.82
N CYS A 62 -10.64 -7.46 -2.26
CA CYS A 62 -10.27 -6.99 -0.94
C CYS A 62 -11.53 -6.90 -0.07
N GLU A 63 -11.45 -7.45 1.13
CA GLU A 63 -12.52 -7.45 2.13
C GLU A 63 -11.90 -7.12 3.48
N GLY A 64 -12.58 -6.30 4.29
CA GLY A 64 -12.03 -5.86 5.56
C GLY A 64 -12.95 -4.95 6.35
N SER A 65 -12.43 -4.43 7.46
CA SER A 65 -13.12 -3.53 8.36
C SER A 65 -12.17 -2.52 8.99
N ASP A 66 -12.66 -1.30 9.20
CA ASP A 66 -11.92 -0.22 9.87
C ASP A 66 -11.47 -0.58 11.29
N VAL A 67 -12.21 -1.44 12.00
CA VAL A 67 -11.87 -1.86 13.37
C VAL A 67 -10.60 -2.70 13.45
N ALA A 68 -10.12 -3.24 12.33
CA ALA A 68 -8.83 -3.93 12.27
C ALA A 68 -7.64 -2.97 12.48
N GLY A 69 -7.85 -1.66 12.27
CA GLY A 69 -6.87 -0.61 12.57
C GLY A 69 -5.69 -0.52 11.61
N GLY A 70 -5.78 -1.11 10.40
CA GLY A 70 -4.69 -1.05 9.41
C GLY A 70 -4.94 -1.90 8.18
N TYR A 71 -3.87 -2.10 7.39
CA TYR A 71 -3.91 -2.90 6.17
C TYR A 71 -4.26 -4.36 6.47
N GLN A 72 -5.23 -4.87 5.72
CA GLN A 72 -5.66 -6.26 5.72
C GLN A 72 -5.37 -6.87 4.36
N ALA A 73 -4.86 -8.10 4.34
CA ALA A 73 -4.54 -8.81 3.12
C ALA A 73 -5.81 -9.04 2.27
N CYS A 74 -5.70 -8.79 0.98
CA CYS A 74 -6.71 -9.17 -0.01
C CYS A 74 -6.57 -10.66 -0.36
N LYS A 75 -7.40 -11.17 -1.28
CA LYS A 75 -7.26 -12.57 -1.75
C LYS A 75 -5.90 -12.86 -2.38
N ASP A 76 -5.29 -11.85 -2.99
CA ASP A 76 -3.89 -11.90 -3.37
C ASP A 76 -3.06 -11.38 -2.17
N PRO A 77 -2.19 -12.22 -1.58
CA PRO A 77 -1.44 -11.84 -0.38
C PRO A 77 -0.41 -10.73 -0.62
N ASN A 78 -0.09 -10.43 -1.89
CA ASN A 78 0.77 -9.31 -2.26
C ASN A 78 0.01 -7.97 -2.28
N ILE A 79 -1.31 -8.00 -2.13
CA ILE A 79 -2.17 -6.81 -2.09
C ILE A 79 -2.79 -6.73 -0.71
N SER A 80 -2.75 -5.55 -0.12
CA SER A 80 -3.50 -5.25 1.09
C SER A 80 -4.31 -3.97 0.92
N ALA A 81 -5.39 -3.87 1.67
CA ALA A 81 -6.28 -2.72 1.65
C ALA A 81 -6.58 -2.25 3.08
N ASN A 82 -6.89 -0.97 3.21
CA ASN A 82 -7.38 -0.38 4.44
C ASN A 82 -8.47 0.64 4.10
N LEU A 83 -9.41 0.80 5.02
CA LEU A 83 -10.43 1.84 4.97
C LEU A 83 -10.31 2.70 6.23
N VAL A 84 -10.07 3.99 6.02
CA VAL A 84 -10.04 4.98 7.10
C VAL A 84 -11.34 5.79 7.04
N PRO A 85 -12.26 5.63 8.01
CA PRO A 85 -13.48 6.41 8.05
C PRO A 85 -13.18 7.88 8.32
N GLU A 86 -13.88 8.77 7.62
CA GLU A 86 -13.95 10.19 7.94
C GLU A 86 -15.38 10.55 8.41
N THR A 87 -15.69 11.85 8.51
CA THR A 87 -17.06 12.30 8.75
C THR A 87 -17.98 11.79 7.64
N TYR A 88 -18.97 10.96 8.00
CA TYR A 88 -19.95 10.40 7.06
C TYR A 88 -20.53 11.46 6.11
N PRO A 89 -20.68 11.16 4.80
CA PRO A 89 -20.39 9.89 4.11
C PRO A 89 -19.02 9.92 3.41
N ARG A 90 -17.92 10.04 4.16
CA ARG A 90 -16.57 10.08 3.58
C ARG A 90 -15.68 8.98 4.12
N TRP A 91 -14.89 8.41 3.22
CA TRP A 91 -13.91 7.37 3.54
C TRP A 91 -12.65 7.58 2.70
N ASN A 92 -11.52 7.22 3.26
CA ASN A 92 -10.25 7.14 2.55
C ASN A 92 -9.92 5.66 2.33
N ILE A 93 -9.90 5.24 1.07
CA ILE A 93 -9.51 3.90 0.65
C ILE A 93 -8.02 3.90 0.35
N GLN A 94 -7.31 2.98 0.97
CA GLN A 94 -5.89 2.78 0.80
C GLN A 94 -5.66 1.37 0.28
N VAL A 95 -4.79 1.24 -0.71
CA VAL A 95 -4.35 -0.04 -1.24
C VAL A 95 -2.82 -0.03 -1.25
N GLN A 96 -2.23 -1.17 -0.94
CA GLN A 96 -0.79 -1.39 -1.00
C GLN A 96 -0.52 -2.64 -1.82
N HIS A 97 0.48 -2.54 -2.70
CA HIS A 97 0.98 -3.64 -3.51
C HIS A 97 2.45 -3.86 -3.17
N GLU A 98 2.78 -5.07 -2.74
CA GLU A 98 4.13 -5.50 -2.41
C GLU A 98 4.58 -6.59 -3.38
N TRP A 99 5.80 -6.50 -3.89
CA TRP A 99 6.37 -7.56 -4.71
C TRP A 99 7.88 -7.66 -4.51
N THR A 100 8.43 -8.80 -4.90
CA THR A 100 9.87 -9.05 -4.88
C THR A 100 10.31 -9.51 -6.25
N ASN A 101 11.47 -9.03 -6.70
CA ASN A 101 12.15 -9.51 -7.90
C ASN A 101 13.66 -9.61 -7.62
N ASP A 102 14.45 -9.93 -8.65
CA ASP A 102 15.91 -10.09 -8.55
C ASP A 102 16.65 -8.81 -8.06
N GLN A 103 15.99 -7.65 -8.09
CA GLN A 103 16.53 -6.37 -7.66
C GLN A 103 16.17 -5.99 -6.22
N GLY A 104 15.29 -6.75 -5.55
CA GLY A 104 14.90 -6.50 -4.17
C GLY A 104 13.39 -6.56 -3.94
N ARG A 105 12.96 -5.96 -2.82
CA ARG A 105 11.55 -5.85 -2.42
C ARG A 105 11.04 -4.45 -2.69
N PHE A 106 9.84 -4.36 -3.26
CA PHE A 106 9.22 -3.13 -3.70
C PHE A 106 7.83 -3.00 -3.12
N TYR A 107 7.41 -1.76 -2.93
CA TYR A 107 6.06 -1.41 -2.50
C TYR A 107 5.55 -0.19 -3.24
N ALA A 108 4.26 -0.23 -3.55
CA ALA A 108 3.49 0.88 -4.06
C ALA A 108 2.26 1.07 -3.17
N GLN A 109 1.90 2.31 -2.88
CA GLN A 109 0.70 2.66 -2.15
C GLN A 109 -0.15 3.63 -2.96
N GLY A 110 -1.44 3.36 -3.04
CA GLY A 110 -2.44 4.24 -3.64
C GLY A 110 -3.51 4.61 -2.63
N THR A 111 -3.96 5.87 -2.67
CA THR A 111 -4.98 6.37 -1.74
C THR A 111 -6.03 7.20 -2.46
N LYS A 112 -7.30 7.07 -2.07
CA LYS A 112 -8.40 7.84 -2.65
C LYS A 112 -9.49 8.12 -1.61
N ASN A 113 -9.89 9.39 -1.52
CA ASN A 113 -11.11 9.77 -0.82
C ASN A 113 -12.33 9.49 -1.69
N ILE A 114 -13.35 8.87 -1.11
CA ILE A 114 -14.62 8.54 -1.75
C ILE A 114 -15.80 8.97 -0.88
N THR A 115 -16.97 9.03 -1.50
CA THR A 115 -18.26 9.15 -0.84
C THR A 115 -19.05 7.85 -0.99
N ASP A 116 -20.34 7.86 -0.67
CA ASP A 116 -21.25 6.70 -0.70
C ASP A 116 -21.78 6.40 -2.12
N GLU A 117 -21.55 7.29 -3.07
CA GLU A 117 -22.07 7.18 -4.44
C GLU A 117 -21.27 6.27 -5.42
N PRO A 118 -19.93 6.19 -5.40
CA PRO A 118 -19.19 5.46 -6.44
C PRO A 118 -19.00 3.97 -6.11
N THR A 119 -19.64 3.10 -6.89
CA THR A 119 -19.34 1.65 -6.91
C THR A 119 -18.06 1.32 -7.70
N SER A 120 -17.46 2.30 -8.38
CA SER A 120 -16.21 2.18 -9.13
C SER A 120 -15.47 3.50 -9.17
N PHE A 121 -14.15 3.46 -9.01
CA PHE A 121 -13.30 4.65 -9.02
C PHE A 121 -11.84 4.29 -9.32
N MET A 122 -11.02 5.32 -9.50
CA MET A 122 -9.59 5.21 -9.77
C MET A 122 -8.78 5.70 -8.57
N ILE A 123 -7.84 4.87 -8.12
CA ILE A 123 -6.87 5.17 -7.07
C ILE A 123 -5.54 5.51 -7.73
N PRO A 124 -5.04 6.75 -7.64
CA PRO A 124 -3.67 7.06 -8.05
C PRO A 124 -2.68 6.46 -7.05
N VAL A 125 -1.57 5.91 -7.55
CA VAL A 125 -0.44 5.52 -6.70
C VAL A 125 0.28 6.78 -6.25
N THR A 126 0.38 6.98 -4.93
CA THR A 126 0.93 8.18 -4.29
C THR A 126 2.33 7.96 -3.73
N GLN A 127 2.72 6.71 -3.47
CA GLN A 127 4.04 6.35 -2.97
C GLN A 127 4.57 5.12 -3.72
N PHE A 128 5.86 5.13 -4.00
CA PHE A 128 6.60 4.01 -4.56
C PHE A 128 7.98 4.00 -3.93
N GLU A 129 8.38 2.86 -3.42
CA GLU A 129 9.65 2.68 -2.73
C GLU A 129 10.19 1.26 -2.99
N GLY A 130 11.52 1.13 -3.00
CA GLY A 130 12.21 -0.12 -3.26
C GLY A 130 13.41 -0.25 -2.34
N VAL A 131 13.60 -1.45 -1.82
CA VAL A 131 14.73 -1.82 -0.96
C VAL A 131 15.48 -2.96 -1.64
N ALA A 132 16.73 -2.69 -1.99
CA ALA A 132 17.69 -3.62 -2.58
C ALA A 132 18.62 -4.19 -1.53
#